data_AF-A0AAP5Y918-F1
#
_entry.id   AF-A0AAP5Y918-F1
#
_cell.length_a   1.000
_cell.length_b   1.000
_cell.length_c   1.000
_cell.angle_alpha   90.00
_cell.angle_beta   90.00
_cell.angle_gamma   90.00
#
_symmetry.space_group_name_H-M   'P 1'
#
loop_
_entity.id
_entity.type
_entity.pdbx_description
1 polymer ?
#
loop_
_entity_poly.entity_id
_entity_poly.type
_entity_poly.pdbx_seq_one_letter_code
_entity_poly.pdbx_strand_id
1 'polypeptide(L)'
;MSKQSGLHQRAYSSLKLLDEQRYQARASRLFTQEPSLAVLLLWCNIEVLLRLHKYHHKIQDGWPDKLVFIRANWGPLKHIKGLDVDAYNAIFVGQKSLWKQRDVIAHTGKYISEDEVNHFVKHANFVINILSSNLPTREDFLSKKRRSDAQKNRKKK
;
A
#
# COMPACT_ATOMS: atom_id res chain seq x y z
N MET A 1 -0.36 -34.17 9.80
CA MET A 1 -0.31 -32.84 10.46
C MET A 1 -0.83 -31.79 9.48
N SER A 2 -1.99 -31.18 9.72
CA SER A 2 -2.50 -30.10 8.86
C SER A 2 -1.56 -28.90 8.99
N LYS A 3 -0.79 -28.58 7.93
CA LYS A 3 -0.05 -27.31 7.84
C LYS A 3 -1.01 -26.18 8.20
N GLN A 4 -0.78 -25.51 9.32
CA GLN A 4 -1.56 -24.34 9.70
C GLN A 4 -1.62 -23.39 8.51
N SER A 5 -2.83 -23.04 8.09
CA SER A 5 -3.14 -22.11 7.01
C SER A 5 -2.72 -20.69 7.43
N GLY A 6 -1.42 -20.43 7.41
CA GLY A 6 -0.86 -19.10 7.64
C GLY A 6 -1.17 -18.16 6.47
N LEU A 7 -1.15 -16.86 6.74
CA LEU A 7 -1.07 -15.87 5.67
C LEU A 7 0.22 -16.04 4.87
N HIS A 8 0.23 -15.56 3.63
CA HIS A 8 1.47 -15.43 2.89
C HIS A 8 2.51 -14.65 3.71
N GLN A 9 3.77 -15.11 3.74
CA GLN A 9 4.83 -14.52 4.58
C GLN A 9 4.96 -13.00 4.37
N ARG A 10 4.91 -12.54 3.12
CA ARG A 10 4.94 -11.10 2.79
C ARG A 10 3.76 -10.32 3.37
N ALA A 11 2.55 -10.89 3.34
CA ALA A 11 1.38 -10.25 3.96
C ALA A 11 1.54 -10.15 5.48
N TYR A 12 2.06 -11.20 6.11
CA TYR A 12 2.35 -11.21 7.54
C TYR A 12 3.38 -10.14 7.92
N SER A 13 4.50 -10.08 7.20
CA SER A 13 5.54 -9.06 7.41
C SER A 13 5.00 -7.65 7.17
N SER A 14 4.17 -7.44 6.14
CA SER A 14 3.54 -6.16 5.84
C SER A 14 2.61 -5.68 6.96
N LEU A 15 1.77 -6.56 7.52
CA LEU A 15 0.92 -6.21 8.66
C LEU A 15 1.76 -5.80 9.87
N LYS A 16 2.80 -6.57 10.20
CA LYS A 16 3.72 -6.24 11.29
C LYS A 16 4.41 -4.88 11.10
N LEU A 17 4.82 -4.55 9.88
CA LEU A 17 5.44 -3.26 9.56
C LEU A 17 4.49 -2.07 9.79
N LEU A 18 3.20 -2.26 9.50
CA LEU A 18 2.16 -1.25 9.73
C LEU A 18 1.85 -1.09 11.22
N ASP A 19 1.70 -2.19 11.96
CA ASP A 19 1.46 -2.19 13.41
C ASP A 19 2.56 -1.44 14.17
N GLU A 20 3.81 -1.61 13.73
CA GLU A 20 4.98 -0.95 14.33
C GLU A 20 5.22 0.47 13.80
N GLN A 21 4.36 1.00 12.92
CA GLN A 21 4.45 2.34 12.31
C GLN A 21 5.83 2.69 11.72
N ARG A 22 6.60 1.69 11.26
CA ARG A 22 8.02 1.88 10.91
C ARG A 22 8.24 2.90 9.80
N TYR A 23 7.35 2.93 8.81
CA TYR A 23 7.46 3.87 7.69
C TYR A 23 7.27 5.32 8.15
N GLN A 24 6.28 5.58 9.00
CA GLN A 24 5.99 6.91 9.50
C GLN A 24 7.12 7.41 10.39
N ALA A 25 7.56 6.60 11.37
CA ALA A 25 8.66 6.97 12.26
C ALA A 25 9.96 7.27 11.50
N ARG A 26 10.26 6.49 10.44
CA ARG A 26 11.45 6.71 9.61
C ARG A 26 11.32 7.93 8.70
N ALA A 27 10.16 8.14 8.08
CA ALA A 27 9.93 9.30 7.23
C ALA A 27 10.06 10.62 8.03
N SER A 28 9.48 10.69 9.23
CA SER A 28 9.57 11.87 10.11
C SER A 28 11.01 12.28 10.41
N ARG A 29 11.92 11.32 10.60
CA ARG A 29 13.35 11.61 10.86
C ARG A 29 14.08 12.11 9.60
N LEU A 30 13.63 11.68 8.42
CA LEU A 30 14.32 11.97 7.16
C LEU A 30 13.85 13.27 6.51
N PHE A 31 12.67 13.81 6.84
CA PHE A 31 12.21 15.06 6.21
C PHE A 31 13.18 16.24 6.36
N THR A 32 13.96 16.27 7.44
CA THR A 32 14.96 17.32 7.67
C THR A 32 16.32 17.07 7.02
N GLN A 33 16.57 15.86 6.52
CA GLN A 33 17.89 15.45 6.00
C GLN A 33 17.81 15.04 4.51
N GLU A 34 16.84 14.20 4.18
CA GLU A 34 16.64 13.62 2.85
C GLU A 34 15.14 13.60 2.50
N PRO A 35 14.56 14.77 2.16
CA PRO A 35 13.12 14.89 1.94
C PRO A 35 12.62 14.03 0.76
N SER A 36 13.43 13.86 -0.30
CA SER A 36 13.13 12.93 -1.40
C SER A 36 12.93 11.50 -0.90
N LEU A 37 13.82 11.04 -0.02
CA LEU A 37 13.74 9.69 0.54
C LEU A 37 12.54 9.56 1.49
N ALA A 38 12.25 10.59 2.28
CA ALA A 38 11.07 10.61 3.14
C ALA A 38 9.76 10.48 2.32
N VAL A 39 9.65 11.18 1.19
CA VAL A 39 8.53 11.05 0.25
C VAL A 39 8.47 9.65 -0.37
N LEU A 40 9.61 9.05 -0.73
CA LEU A 40 9.65 7.66 -1.21
C LEU A 40 9.15 6.68 -0.15
N LEU A 41 9.45 6.89 1.14
CA LEU A 41 8.94 6.05 2.22
C LEU A 41 7.42 6.16 2.37
N LEU A 42 6.83 7.33 2.12
CA LEU A 42 5.37 7.47 2.07
C LEU A 42 4.78 6.67 0.92
N TRP A 43 5.41 6.69 -0.26
CA TRP A 43 5.02 5.84 -1.38
C TRP A 43 5.09 4.35 -0.99
N CYS A 44 6.16 3.90 -0.35
CA CYS A 44 6.29 2.51 0.12
C CYS A 44 5.16 2.11 1.08
N ASN A 45 4.74 3.02 1.96
CA ASN A 45 3.61 2.77 2.87
C ASN A 45 2.29 2.60 2.10
N ILE A 46 2.00 3.51 1.15
CA ILE A 46 0.84 3.41 0.25
C ILE A 46 0.85 2.08 -0.50
N GLU A 47 2.00 1.70 -1.06
CA GLU A 47 2.16 0.45 -1.81
C GLU A 47 1.86 -0.78 -0.94
N VAL A 48 2.38 -0.84 0.28
CA VAL A 48 2.10 -1.94 1.22
C VAL A 48 0.61 -2.04 1.51
N LEU A 49 -0.05 -0.91 1.79
CA LEU A 49 -1.50 -0.86 2.03
C LEU A 49 -2.30 -1.36 0.83
N LEU A 50 -1.97 -0.91 -0.39
CA LEU A 50 -2.64 -1.34 -1.61
C LEU A 50 -2.45 -2.85 -1.85
N ARG A 51 -1.25 -3.39 -1.62
CA ARG A 51 -1.00 -4.83 -1.74
C ARG A 51 -1.80 -5.63 -0.72
N LEU A 52 -1.94 -5.15 0.51
CA LEU A 52 -2.78 -5.79 1.52
C LEU A 52 -4.26 -5.78 1.15
N HIS A 53 -4.78 -4.65 0.66
CA HIS A 53 -6.15 -4.56 0.12
C HIS A 53 -6.38 -5.56 -1.02
N LYS A 54 -5.44 -5.63 -1.97
CA LYS A 54 -5.51 -6.57 -3.08
C LYS A 54 -5.41 -8.02 -2.62
N TYR A 55 -4.48 -8.33 -1.72
CA TYR A 55 -4.31 -9.66 -1.13
C TYR A 55 -5.55 -10.09 -0.37
N HIS A 56 -6.17 -9.20 0.43
CA HIS A 56 -7.43 -9.52 1.09
C HIS A 56 -8.52 -9.83 0.06
N HIS A 57 -8.67 -8.98 -0.97
CA HIS A 57 -9.69 -9.16 -2.00
C HIS A 57 -9.52 -10.48 -2.77
N LYS A 58 -8.28 -10.86 -3.10
CA LYS A 58 -7.90 -12.03 -3.89
C LYS A 58 -6.99 -13.00 -3.10
N ILE A 59 -7.41 -13.37 -1.88
CA ILE A 59 -6.57 -14.14 -0.95
C ILE A 59 -6.16 -15.53 -1.47
N GLN A 60 -6.89 -16.03 -2.47
CA GLN A 60 -6.62 -17.31 -3.14
C GLN A 60 -5.46 -17.23 -4.13
N ASP A 61 -5.18 -16.06 -4.67
CA ASP A 61 -4.25 -15.83 -5.80
C ASP A 61 -2.81 -15.60 -5.32
N GLY A 62 -2.60 -15.51 -4.00
CA GLY A 62 -1.30 -15.23 -3.40
C GLY A 62 -0.99 -13.73 -3.30
N TRP A 63 0.24 -13.41 -2.89
CA TRP A 63 0.66 -12.03 -2.69
C TRP A 63 0.87 -11.31 -4.04
N PRO A 64 0.35 -10.09 -4.21
CA PRO A 64 0.50 -9.36 -5.46
C PRO A 64 1.88 -8.69 -5.56
N ASP A 65 2.84 -9.37 -6.17
CA ASP A 65 4.21 -8.86 -6.37
C ASP A 65 4.27 -7.65 -7.30
N LYS A 66 3.34 -7.58 -8.26
CA LYS A 66 3.23 -6.47 -9.22
C LYS A 66 1.95 -5.67 -8.94
N LEU A 67 2.05 -4.37 -9.15
CA LEU A 67 0.98 -3.41 -8.91
C LEU A 67 0.06 -3.16 -10.12
N VAL A 68 -0.07 -4.15 -11.02
CA VAL A 68 -0.89 -4.07 -12.25
C VAL A 68 -2.40 -3.86 -12.01
N PHE A 69 -2.83 -3.98 -10.75
CA PHE A 69 -4.20 -3.81 -10.29
C PHE A 69 -4.57 -2.36 -9.95
N ILE A 70 -3.60 -1.45 -9.91
CA ILE A 70 -3.83 -0.03 -9.62
C ILE A 70 -4.45 0.63 -10.85
N ARG A 71 -5.78 0.79 -10.81
CA ARG A 71 -6.61 1.40 -11.85
C ARG A 71 -7.74 2.19 -11.20
N ALA A 72 -8.21 3.26 -11.85
CA ALA A 72 -9.24 4.16 -11.31
C ALA A 72 -10.56 3.46 -10.95
N ASN A 73 -10.88 2.34 -11.59
CA ASN A 73 -12.10 1.57 -11.35
C ASN A 73 -11.98 0.55 -10.20
N TRP A 74 -10.78 0.34 -9.65
CA TRP A 74 -10.60 -0.55 -8.51
C TRP A 74 -11.13 0.09 -7.23
N GLY A 75 -11.94 -0.64 -6.45
CA GLY A 75 -12.70 -0.12 -5.31
C GLY A 75 -11.97 0.88 -4.41
N PRO A 76 -10.82 0.54 -3.81
CA PRO A 76 -10.06 1.46 -2.96
C PRO A 76 -9.67 2.76 -3.66
N LEU A 77 -9.24 2.69 -4.93
CA LEU A 77 -8.83 3.87 -5.70
C LEU A 77 -10.02 4.68 -6.20
N LYS A 78 -11.12 4.02 -6.57
CA LYS A 78 -12.40 4.68 -6.91
C LYS A 78 -12.92 5.47 -5.72
N HIS A 79 -12.81 4.90 -4.52
CA HIS A 79 -13.22 5.57 -3.28
C HIS A 79 -12.36 6.80 -2.99
N ILE A 80 -11.02 6.67 -3.03
CA ILE A 80 -10.09 7.81 -2.87
C ILE A 80 -10.42 8.92 -3.88
N LYS A 81 -10.56 8.58 -5.18
CA LYS A 81 -10.90 9.56 -6.22
C LYS A 81 -12.23 10.26 -5.97
N GLY A 82 -13.22 9.54 -5.43
CA GLY A 82 -14.53 10.11 -5.09
C GLY A 82 -14.51 11.05 -3.88
N LEU A 83 -13.54 10.89 -2.98
CA LEU A 83 -13.36 11.77 -1.82
C LEU A 83 -12.47 12.98 -2.13
N ASP A 84 -11.36 12.76 -2.84
CA ASP A 84 -10.41 13.80 -3.22
C ASP A 84 -9.72 13.41 -4.54
N VAL A 85 -10.14 14.10 -5.61
CA VAL A 85 -9.61 13.86 -6.96
C VAL A 85 -8.18 14.36 -7.10
N ASP A 86 -7.80 15.42 -6.37
CA ASP A 86 -6.48 16.01 -6.43
C ASP A 86 -5.47 15.10 -5.75
N ALA A 87 -5.81 14.55 -4.57
CA ALA A 87 -5.00 13.53 -3.91
C ALA A 87 -4.85 12.27 -4.77
N TYR A 88 -5.93 11.83 -5.41
CA TYR A 88 -5.87 10.70 -6.33
C TYR A 88 -4.89 10.97 -7.49
N ASN A 89 -4.98 12.13 -8.11
CA ASN A 89 -4.11 12.49 -9.23
C ASN A 89 -2.65 12.66 -8.79
N ALA A 90 -2.41 13.41 -7.72
CA ALA A 90 -1.08 13.65 -7.15
C ALA A 90 -0.34 12.35 -6.83
N ILE A 91 -1.04 11.31 -6.37
CA ILE A 91 -0.41 10.04 -6.00
C ILE A 91 -0.34 9.04 -7.16
N PHE A 92 -1.37 8.94 -7.99
CA PHE A 92 -1.51 7.81 -8.93
C PHE A 92 -1.49 8.17 -10.42
N VAL A 93 -1.75 9.43 -10.81
CA VAL A 93 -2.05 9.79 -12.21
C VAL A 93 -1.18 10.92 -12.74
N GLY A 94 -0.62 10.72 -13.94
CA GLY A 94 0.17 11.72 -14.64
C GLY A 94 1.67 11.63 -14.35
N GLN A 95 2.47 12.30 -15.17
CA GLN A 95 3.94 12.22 -15.10
C GLN A 95 4.51 12.84 -13.82
N LYS A 96 3.80 13.81 -13.25
CA LYS A 96 4.17 14.46 -11.98
C LYS A 96 3.65 13.71 -10.74
N SER A 97 2.92 12.61 -10.91
CA SER A 97 2.42 11.84 -9.75
C SER A 97 3.55 11.14 -8.99
N LEU A 98 3.34 10.90 -7.70
CA LEU A 98 4.27 10.16 -6.87
C LEU A 98 4.52 8.75 -7.43
N TRP A 99 3.50 8.10 -7.99
CA TRP A 99 3.61 6.82 -8.72
C TRP A 99 4.72 6.83 -9.77
N LYS A 100 4.82 7.91 -10.55
CA LYS A 100 5.82 8.05 -11.62
C LYS A 100 7.15 8.57 -11.10
N GLN A 101 7.12 9.48 -10.14
CA GLN A 101 8.33 10.08 -9.58
C GLN A 101 9.12 9.11 -8.69
N ARG A 102 8.48 8.11 -8.07
CA ARG A 102 9.17 7.17 -7.16
C ARG A 102 10.40 6.50 -7.79
N ASP A 103 10.31 6.10 -9.06
CA ASP A 103 11.37 5.33 -9.71
C ASP A 103 12.56 6.26 -9.96
N VAL A 104 12.27 7.52 -10.31
CA VAL A 104 13.28 8.58 -10.47
C VAL A 104 13.95 8.89 -9.13
N ILE A 105 13.17 9.08 -8.06
CA ILE A 105 13.69 9.33 -6.71
C ILE A 105 14.59 8.17 -6.26
N ALA A 106 14.14 6.93 -6.44
CA ALA A 106 14.85 5.73 -6.00
C ALA A 106 16.15 5.47 -6.78
N HIS A 107 16.20 5.78 -8.08
CA HIS A 107 17.33 5.44 -8.93
C HIS A 107 18.31 6.58 -9.18
N THR A 108 17.87 7.84 -9.14
CA THR A 108 18.73 8.98 -9.47
C THR A 108 18.98 9.92 -8.30
N GLY A 109 18.44 9.62 -7.11
CA GLY A 109 18.55 10.51 -5.95
C GLY A 109 17.99 11.90 -6.23
N LYS A 110 16.96 11.99 -7.09
CA LYS A 110 16.42 13.27 -7.59
C LYS A 110 16.09 14.20 -6.41
N TYR A 111 16.61 15.42 -6.50
CA TYR A 111 16.16 16.52 -5.66
C TYR A 111 14.72 16.88 -6.01
N ILE A 112 13.84 16.90 -5.01
CA ILE A 112 12.49 17.44 -5.11
C ILE A 112 12.43 18.73 -4.31
N SER A 113 11.74 19.75 -4.84
CA SER A 113 11.64 21.03 -4.14
C SER A 113 10.80 20.90 -2.87
N GLU A 114 10.95 21.84 -1.93
CA GLU A 114 10.15 21.87 -0.71
C GLU A 114 8.64 21.92 -1.00
N ASP A 115 8.23 22.68 -2.01
CA ASP A 115 6.83 22.72 -2.46
C ASP A 115 6.34 21.37 -2.96
N GLU A 116 7.15 20.64 -3.74
CA GLU A 116 6.82 19.28 -4.19
C GLU A 116 6.74 18.31 -3.02
N VAL A 117 7.65 18.43 -2.04
CA VAL A 117 7.63 17.63 -0.80
C VAL A 117 6.33 17.87 -0.05
N ASN A 118 5.99 19.13 0.23
CA ASN A 118 4.78 19.49 0.96
C ASN A 118 3.52 19.02 0.24
N HIS A 119 3.49 19.16 -1.09
CA HIS A 119 2.42 18.65 -1.94
C HIS A 119 2.27 17.13 -1.79
N PHE A 120 3.34 16.36 -1.95
CA PHE A 120 3.27 14.91 -1.82
C PHE A 120 2.95 14.44 -0.41
N VAL A 121 3.53 15.06 0.63
CA VAL A 121 3.28 14.71 2.03
C VAL A 121 1.80 14.87 2.36
N LYS A 122 1.20 16.01 2.00
CA LYS A 122 -0.23 16.28 2.22
C LYS A 122 -1.10 15.19 1.59
N HIS A 123 -0.94 14.95 0.29
CA HIS A 123 -1.80 14.02 -0.44
C HIS A 123 -1.50 12.55 -0.09
N ALA A 124 -0.25 12.19 0.20
CA ALA A 124 0.11 10.83 0.59
C ALA A 124 -0.45 10.50 1.98
N ASN A 125 -0.38 11.42 2.94
CA ASN A 125 -0.98 11.23 4.26
C ASN A 125 -2.49 11.04 4.17
N PHE A 126 -3.18 11.83 3.33
CA PHE A 126 -4.59 11.61 3.04
C PHE A 126 -4.85 10.19 2.51
N VAL A 127 -4.13 9.76 1.48
CA VAL A 127 -4.28 8.41 0.90
C VAL A 127 -3.98 7.30 1.91
N ILE A 128 -2.91 7.44 2.70
CA ILE A 128 -2.54 6.48 3.76
C ILE A 128 -3.65 6.37 4.78
N ASN A 129 -4.23 7.49 5.21
CA ASN A 129 -5.32 7.50 6.18
C ASN A 129 -6.55 6.75 5.65
N ILE A 130 -6.98 7.04 4.41
CA ILE A 130 -8.13 6.36 3.78
C ILE A 130 -7.86 4.85 3.58
N LEU A 131 -6.65 4.48 3.16
CA LEU A 131 -6.32 3.07 2.97
C LEU A 131 -6.21 2.31 4.29
N SER A 132 -5.67 2.95 5.33
CA SER A 132 -5.51 2.35 6.66
C SER A 132 -6.86 2.20 7.37
N SER A 133 -7.72 3.22 7.31
CA SER A 133 -9.04 3.20 7.96
C SER A 133 -9.96 2.13 7.40
N ASN A 134 -9.76 1.76 6.14
CA ASN A 134 -10.54 0.73 5.45
C ASN A 134 -9.82 -0.64 5.41
N LEU A 135 -8.65 -0.77 6.03
CA LEU A 135 -7.89 -2.02 6.01
C LEU A 135 -8.53 -3.04 6.96
N PRO A 136 -8.82 -4.27 6.50
CA PRO A 136 -9.30 -5.33 7.37
C PRO A 136 -8.30 -5.70 8.46
N THR A 137 -8.79 -6.18 9.59
CA THR A 137 -7.96 -6.63 10.72
C THR A 137 -7.19 -7.89 10.37
N ARG A 138 -6.11 -8.18 11.11
CA ARG A 138 -5.34 -9.43 10.94
C ARG A 138 -6.23 -10.67 11.07
N GLU A 139 -7.19 -10.64 11.99
CA GLU A 139 -8.19 -11.67 12.22
C GLU A 139 -9.08 -11.89 10.98
N ASP A 140 -9.48 -10.81 10.29
CA ASP A 140 -10.25 -10.88 9.04
C ASP A 140 -9.46 -11.59 7.94
N PHE A 141 -8.18 -11.25 7.78
CA PHE A 141 -7.29 -11.91 6.83
C PHE A 141 -7.19 -13.41 7.10
N LEU A 142 -6.93 -13.80 8.36
CA LEU A 142 -6.84 -15.21 8.77
C LEU A 142 -8.14 -15.96 8.52
N SER A 143 -9.27 -15.34 8.89
CA SER A 143 -10.60 -15.92 8.73
C SER A 143 -10.95 -16.12 7.26
N LYS A 144 -10.63 -15.15 6.39
CA LYS A 144 -10.81 -15.28 4.95
C LYS A 144 -9.89 -16.34 4.34
N LYS A 145 -8.65 -16.47 4.82
CA LYS A 145 -7.70 -17.50 4.36
C LYS A 145 -8.20 -18.90 4.69
N ARG A 146 -8.65 -19.13 5.92
CA ARG A 146 -9.24 -20.41 6.36
C ARG A 146 -10.42 -20.82 5.48
N ARG A 147 -11.36 -19.90 5.22
CA ARG A 147 -12.51 -20.13 4.32
C ARG A 147 -12.06 -20.49 2.91
N SER A 148 -11.10 -19.75 2.37
CA SER A 148 -10.51 -20.00 1.05
C SER A 148 -9.88 -21.39 0.94
N ASP A 149 -9.09 -21.81 1.94
CA ASP A 149 -8.41 -23.10 1.93
C ASP A 149 -9.38 -24.26 2.06
N ALA A 150 -10.42 -24.12 2.90
CA ALA A 150 -11.49 -25.09 3.00
C ALA A 150 -12.20 -25.30 1.66
N GLN A 151 -12.47 -24.22 0.91
CA GLN A 151 -13.06 -24.29 -0.43
C GLN A 151 -12.14 -25.00 -1.43
N LYS A 152 -10.84 -24.70 -1.44
CA LYS A 152 -9.87 -25.38 -2.33
C LYS A 152 -9.80 -26.88 -2.05
N ASN A 153 -9.85 -27.29 -0.79
CA ASN A 153 -9.82 -28.70 -0.39
C ASN A 153 -11.10 -29.45 -0.77
N ARG A 154 -12.26 -28.79 -0.73
CA ARG A 154 -13.53 -29.38 -1.19
C ARG A 154 -13.56 -29.61 -2.70
N LYS A 155 -12.97 -28.72 -3.51
CA LYS A 155 -12.91 -28.87 -4.98
C LYS A 155 -11.95 -29.96 -5.47
N LYS A 156 -11.06 -30.45 -4.59
CA LYS A 156 -10.07 -31.49 -4.92
C LYS A 156 -10.53 -32.91 -4.54
N LYS A 157 -11.68 -33.02 -3.87
CA LYS A 157 -12.37 -34.29 -3.61
C LYS A 157 -13.42 -34.48 -4.69
#